data_AF-A0A9D1K8Y0-F1
#
_entry.id   AF-A0A9D1K8Y0-F1
#
_cell.length_a   1.000
_cell.length_b   1.000
_cell.length_c   1.000
_cell.angle_alpha   90.00
_cell.angle_beta   90.00
_cell.angle_gamma   90.00
#
_symmetry.space_group_name_H-M   'P 1'
#
loop_
_entity.id
_entity.type
_entity.pdbx_description
1 polymer ?
#
loop_
_entity_poly.entity_id
_entity_poly.type
_entity_poly.pdbx_seq_one_letter_code
_entity_poly.pdbx_strand_id
1 'polypeptide(L)'
;MEGTYCGKDCAACLYREAENCPGCKLGPGSMSGNCGIARCCRDKGHSNCESCTFSDGCALLRSAPMEPEYRAGRRRDAEELRGRIGRDAPLLASKLNTLFVLLLVSTMVSVVISILSNFHNQGIADTLGSLVSFGVGVAYGCILLTLGGVNRRFKLAGIMHLAGIVLSCAGALLAFMPFLALILLIPAVPLEIVSCRHEFYGYAEALHGLNDEQGRKWRVLWVVNVCTICVTAAGAVFVFVTLGLAALLVLVGAVAALVVYIIQLVYLNRTVKVFEAVAKSQ
;
A
#
# COMPACT_ATOMS: atom_id res chain seq x y z
N MET A 1 -12.79 49.23 1.66
CA MET A 1 -12.55 47.80 1.35
C MET A 1 -11.16 47.36 1.84
N GLU A 2 -10.70 47.89 2.99
CA GLU A 2 -9.37 47.62 3.53
C GLU A 2 -9.42 46.37 4.41
N GLY A 3 -9.15 45.20 3.81
CA GLY A 3 -9.21 43.97 4.59
C GLY A 3 -8.96 42.68 3.84
N THR A 4 -9.04 42.70 2.51
CA THR A 4 -8.92 41.48 1.71
C THR A 4 -7.92 41.60 0.56
N TYR A 5 -7.29 40.48 0.20
CA TYR A 5 -6.30 40.45 -0.88
C TYR A 5 -6.94 40.48 -2.27
N CYS A 6 -8.13 39.89 -2.44
CA CYS A 6 -8.81 39.76 -3.73
C CYS A 6 -9.88 40.84 -3.99
N GLY A 7 -9.99 41.86 -3.13
CA GLY A 7 -11.01 42.92 -3.24
C GLY A 7 -12.43 42.51 -2.86
N LYS A 8 -12.69 41.20 -2.66
CA LYS A 8 -13.99 40.70 -2.23
C LYS A 8 -14.25 40.98 -0.75
N ASP A 9 -15.51 41.19 -0.39
CA ASP A 9 -15.90 41.32 1.00
C ASP A 9 -15.99 39.94 1.67
N CYS A 10 -15.09 39.69 2.63
CA CYS A 10 -15.15 38.49 3.45
C CYS A 10 -16.35 38.51 4.41
N ALA A 11 -16.88 39.68 4.78
CA ALA A 11 -18.00 39.79 5.72
C ALA A 11 -19.32 39.31 5.12
N ALA A 12 -19.58 39.62 3.86
CA ALA A 12 -20.74 39.13 3.11
C ALA A 12 -20.59 37.68 2.59
N CYS A 13 -19.54 36.95 2.96
CA CYS A 13 -19.31 35.59 2.46
C CYS A 13 -20.16 34.56 3.21
N LEU A 14 -21.00 33.82 2.49
CA LEU A 14 -21.86 32.75 3.04
C LEU A 14 -21.08 31.66 3.78
N TYR A 15 -19.85 31.37 3.36
CA TYR A 15 -18.98 30.39 4.00
C TYR A 15 -18.33 30.90 5.31
N ARG A 16 -18.45 32.19 5.63
CA ARG A 16 -17.78 32.77 6.80
C ARG A 16 -18.30 32.16 8.09
N GLU A 17 -19.62 32.18 8.27
CA GLU A 17 -20.28 31.63 9.45
C GLU A 17 -20.26 30.10 9.43
N ALA A 18 -20.62 29.50 8.29
CA ALA A 18 -20.67 28.04 8.14
C ALA A 18 -19.32 27.34 8.43
N GLU A 19 -18.20 27.97 8.08
CA GLU A 19 -16.85 27.40 8.22
C GLU A 19 -16.01 28.08 9.32
N ASN A 20 -16.64 28.92 10.17
CA ASN A 20 -15.98 29.75 11.19
C ASN A 20 -14.69 30.43 10.68
N CYS A 21 -14.77 31.04 9.50
CA CYS A 21 -13.62 31.60 8.79
C CYS A 21 -13.28 33.00 9.33
N PRO A 22 -12.08 33.25 9.87
CA PRO A 22 -11.70 34.56 10.44
C PRO A 22 -11.38 35.63 9.36
N GLY A 23 -11.64 35.35 8.09
CA GLY A 23 -11.32 36.23 6.96
C GLY A 23 -9.94 35.97 6.37
N CYS A 24 -9.68 36.47 5.16
CA CYS A 24 -8.48 36.07 4.40
C CYS A 24 -7.15 36.55 5.01
N LYS A 25 -7.06 37.71 5.67
CA LYS A 25 -5.80 38.17 6.29
C LYS A 25 -5.41 37.41 7.57
N LEU A 26 -6.39 36.97 8.36
CA LEU A 26 -6.18 36.24 9.62
C LEU A 26 -6.26 34.71 9.44
N GLY A 27 -6.94 34.22 8.41
CA GLY A 27 -7.15 32.80 8.15
C GLY A 27 -6.34 32.30 6.97
N PRO A 28 -6.98 31.89 5.86
CA PRO A 28 -6.33 31.19 4.75
C PRO A 28 -5.26 32.01 4.03
N GLY A 29 -5.26 33.33 4.12
CA GLY A 29 -4.23 34.20 3.57
C GLY A 29 -3.32 34.80 4.64
N SER A 30 -3.31 34.28 5.86
CA SER A 30 -2.27 34.59 6.84
C SER A 30 -0.91 34.05 6.36
N MET A 31 0.16 34.33 7.11
CA MET A 31 1.50 33.84 6.78
C MET A 31 1.58 32.30 6.68
N SER A 32 0.83 31.58 7.51
CA SER A 32 0.75 30.11 7.50
C SER A 32 -0.43 29.58 6.69
N GLY A 33 -1.22 30.44 6.05
CA GLY A 33 -2.43 30.08 5.33
C GLY A 33 -2.19 29.63 3.88
N ASN A 34 -3.08 28.77 3.37
CA ASN A 34 -2.99 28.13 2.05
C ASN A 34 -3.68 28.89 0.88
N CYS A 35 -3.91 30.20 0.97
CA CYS A 35 -4.53 31.00 -0.09
C CYS A 35 -3.50 31.40 -1.15
N GLY A 36 -3.67 30.90 -2.38
CA GLY A 36 -2.79 31.22 -3.50
C GLY A 36 -2.73 32.71 -3.85
N ILE A 37 -3.85 33.43 -3.74
CA ILE A 37 -3.92 34.88 -4.01
C ILE A 37 -3.11 35.67 -2.98
N ALA A 38 -3.29 35.34 -1.70
CA ALA A 38 -2.57 36.01 -0.60
C ALA A 38 -1.06 35.74 -0.68
N ARG A 39 -0.67 34.50 -1.00
CA ARG A 39 0.73 34.14 -1.25
C ARG A 39 1.30 34.93 -2.43
N CYS A 40 0.62 34.97 -3.57
CA CYS A 40 1.04 35.75 -4.73
C CYS A 40 1.21 37.25 -4.40
N CYS A 41 0.26 37.84 -3.67
CA CYS A 41 0.36 39.25 -3.25
C CYS A 41 1.60 39.48 -2.36
N ARG A 42 1.85 38.62 -1.37
CA ARG A 42 3.04 38.74 -0.51
C ARG A 42 4.35 38.55 -1.28
N ASP A 43 4.42 37.52 -2.11
CA ASP A 43 5.63 37.19 -2.88
C ASP A 43 5.98 38.31 -3.86
N LYS A 44 4.98 39.05 -4.35
CA LYS A 44 5.14 40.20 -5.26
C LYS A 44 5.12 41.57 -4.56
N GLY A 45 4.99 41.63 -3.23
CA GLY A 45 4.96 42.89 -2.48
C GLY A 45 3.70 43.74 -2.64
N HIS A 46 2.59 43.16 -3.09
CA HIS A 46 1.30 43.84 -3.24
C HIS A 46 0.44 43.74 -1.98
N SER A 47 -0.24 44.83 -1.61
CA SER A 47 -1.19 44.87 -0.49
C SER A 47 -2.52 44.18 -0.84
N ASN A 48 -2.93 44.27 -2.11
CA ASN A 48 -4.09 43.61 -2.70
C ASN A 48 -3.90 43.41 -4.22
N CYS A 49 -4.79 42.66 -4.85
CA CYS A 49 -4.76 42.38 -6.29
C CYS A 49 -5.04 43.61 -7.16
N GLU A 50 -5.68 44.65 -6.62
CA GLU A 50 -5.97 45.90 -7.35
C GLU A 50 -4.69 46.70 -7.60
N SER A 51 -3.70 46.60 -6.71
CA SER A 51 -2.38 47.21 -6.91
C SER A 51 -1.51 46.52 -7.98
N CYS A 52 -1.99 45.44 -8.58
CA CYS A 52 -1.27 44.67 -9.60
C CYS A 52 -1.71 45.08 -11.01
N THR A 53 -0.75 45.42 -11.87
CA THR A 53 -0.99 45.83 -13.27
C THR A 53 -1.65 44.75 -14.14
N PHE A 54 -1.59 43.49 -13.72
CA PHE A 54 -2.13 42.33 -14.45
C PHE A 54 -3.47 41.82 -13.90
N SER A 55 -4.14 42.59 -13.04
CA SER A 55 -5.39 42.19 -12.37
C SER A 55 -6.48 41.76 -13.37
N ASP A 56 -6.67 42.50 -14.46
CA ASP A 56 -7.74 42.29 -15.45
C ASP A 56 -7.67 40.94 -16.20
N GLY A 57 -6.48 40.36 -16.33
CA GLY A 57 -6.25 39.07 -17.00
C GLY A 57 -5.85 37.93 -16.07
N CYS A 58 -5.81 38.17 -14.75
CA CYS A 58 -5.22 37.22 -13.81
C CYS A 58 -6.11 36.00 -13.58
N ALA A 59 -5.69 34.84 -14.10
CA ALA A 59 -6.41 33.58 -13.92
C ALA A 59 -6.63 33.22 -12.43
N LEU A 60 -5.66 33.54 -11.57
CA LEU A 60 -5.73 33.30 -10.13
C LEU A 60 -6.76 34.20 -9.42
N LEU A 61 -6.90 35.45 -9.87
CA LEU A 61 -7.95 36.35 -9.37
C LEU A 61 -9.32 35.92 -9.91
N ARG A 62 -9.38 35.46 -11.16
CA ARG A 62 -10.61 34.94 -11.78
C ARG A 62 -11.16 33.69 -11.08
N SER A 63 -10.29 32.87 -10.48
CA SER A 63 -10.70 31.69 -9.69
C SER A 63 -11.06 32.01 -8.23
N ALA A 64 -10.85 33.24 -7.75
CA ALA A 64 -11.19 33.67 -6.40
C ALA A 64 -12.65 33.38 -5.94
N PRO A 65 -13.70 33.45 -6.79
CA PRO A 65 -15.06 33.10 -6.40
C PRO A 65 -15.23 31.65 -5.96
N MET A 66 -14.51 30.72 -6.59
CA MET A 66 -14.63 29.28 -6.33
C MET A 66 -13.75 28.81 -5.17
N GLU A 67 -12.78 29.63 -4.73
CA GLU A 67 -11.82 29.27 -3.69
C GLU A 67 -12.45 28.89 -2.32
N PRO A 68 -13.55 29.52 -1.86
CA PRO A 68 -14.27 29.08 -0.66
C PRO A 68 -14.86 27.68 -0.82
N GLU A 69 -15.53 27.41 -1.94
CA GLU A 69 -16.12 26.10 -2.27
C GLU A 69 -15.04 25.01 -2.33
N TYR A 70 -13.94 25.24 -3.06
CA TYR A 70 -12.83 24.28 -3.13
C TYR A 70 -12.19 24.00 -1.77
N ARG A 71 -12.13 24.98 -0.87
CA ARG A 71 -11.59 24.78 0.49
C ARG A 71 -12.57 24.02 1.37
N ALA A 72 -13.86 24.34 1.31
CA ALA A 72 -14.90 23.59 2.00
C ALA A 72 -14.93 22.13 1.51
N GLY A 73 -14.86 21.91 0.21
CA GLY A 73 -14.73 20.58 -0.40
C GLY A 73 -13.53 19.80 0.14
N ARG A 74 -12.32 20.39 0.09
CA ARG A 74 -11.11 19.74 0.63
C ARG A 74 -11.19 19.38 2.12
N ARG A 75 -11.87 20.20 2.93
CA ARG A 75 -12.09 19.91 4.35
C ARG A 75 -13.05 18.74 4.52
N ARG A 76 -14.18 18.77 3.82
CA ARG A 76 -15.16 17.67 3.81
C ARG A 76 -14.51 16.36 3.37
N ASP A 77 -13.73 16.38 2.30
CA ASP A 77 -13.00 15.21 1.81
C ASP A 77 -11.99 14.70 2.86
N ALA A 78 -11.26 15.61 3.53
CA ALA A 78 -10.31 15.25 4.58
C ALA A 78 -11.00 14.71 5.84
N GLU A 79 -12.16 15.24 6.22
CA GLU A 79 -12.97 14.75 7.33
C GLU A 79 -13.58 13.39 7.02
N GLU A 80 -14.12 13.19 5.81
CA GLU A 80 -14.64 11.91 5.36
C GLU A 80 -13.54 10.85 5.31
N LEU A 81 -12.34 11.23 4.83
CA LEU A 81 -11.16 10.36 4.83
C LEU A 81 -10.74 9.99 6.25
N ARG A 82 -10.63 10.97 7.17
CA ARG A 82 -10.32 10.72 8.58
C ARG A 82 -11.36 9.83 9.26
N GLY A 83 -12.64 10.05 8.96
CA GLY A 83 -13.74 9.23 9.47
C GLY A 83 -13.66 7.79 8.96
N ARG A 84 -13.38 7.59 7.67
CA ARG A 84 -13.14 6.25 7.08
C ARG A 84 -11.96 5.55 7.75
N ILE A 85 -10.80 6.23 7.79
CA ILE A 85 -9.57 5.69 8.38
C ILE A 85 -9.79 5.32 9.85
N GLY A 86 -10.49 6.17 10.61
CA GLY A 86 -10.83 5.89 12.00
C GLY A 86 -11.66 4.61 12.16
N ARG A 87 -12.76 4.48 11.40
CA ARG A 87 -13.61 3.28 11.43
C ARG A 87 -12.86 2.00 11.07
N ASP A 88 -11.95 2.07 10.10
CA ASP A 88 -11.27 0.90 9.55
C ASP A 88 -9.97 0.54 10.31
N ALA A 89 -9.37 1.51 11.01
CA ALA A 89 -8.11 1.35 11.75
C ALA A 89 -8.06 0.17 12.73
N PRO A 90 -9.07 -0.09 13.60
CA PRO A 90 -8.98 -1.20 14.56
C PRO A 90 -8.98 -2.57 13.86
N LEU A 91 -9.77 -2.72 12.79
CA LEU A 91 -9.81 -3.94 12.00
C LEU A 91 -8.48 -4.14 11.26
N LEU A 92 -7.94 -3.09 10.65
CA LEU A 92 -6.63 -3.14 10.00
C LEU A 92 -5.51 -3.49 11.00
N ALA A 93 -5.45 -2.81 12.14
CA ALA A 93 -4.44 -3.08 13.15
C ALA A 93 -4.46 -4.56 13.60
N SER A 94 -5.65 -5.07 13.96
CA SER A 94 -5.81 -6.45 14.43
C SER A 94 -5.45 -7.49 13.36
N LYS A 95 -5.96 -7.33 12.13
CA LYS A 95 -5.74 -8.31 11.05
C LYS A 95 -4.33 -8.25 10.47
N LEU A 96 -3.75 -7.05 10.31
CA LEU A 96 -2.36 -6.90 9.89
C LEU A 96 -1.39 -7.46 10.94
N ASN A 97 -1.68 -7.29 12.24
CA ASN A 97 -0.87 -7.92 13.29
C ASN A 97 -0.97 -9.45 13.23
N THR A 98 -2.17 -9.98 12.97
CA THR A 98 -2.36 -11.42 12.77
C THR A 98 -1.56 -11.93 11.57
N LEU A 99 -1.55 -11.21 10.45
CA LEU A 99 -0.71 -11.54 9.29
C LEU A 99 0.79 -11.53 9.65
N PHE A 100 1.24 -10.52 10.38
CA PHE A 100 2.63 -10.42 10.80
C PHE A 100 3.06 -11.61 11.67
N VAL A 101 2.26 -11.95 12.69
CA VAL A 101 2.54 -13.11 13.55
C VAL A 101 2.46 -14.41 12.77
N LEU A 102 1.48 -14.57 11.88
CA LEU A 102 1.33 -15.77 11.04
C LEU A 102 2.57 -15.99 10.17
N LEU A 103 3.06 -14.94 9.49
CA LEU A 103 4.25 -15.00 8.64
C LEU A 103 5.53 -15.27 9.43
N LEU A 104 5.66 -14.67 10.61
CA LEU A 104 6.81 -14.88 11.48
C LEU A 104 6.84 -16.32 12.02
N VAL A 105 5.71 -16.80 12.54
CA VAL A 105 5.62 -18.18 13.07
C VAL A 105 5.76 -19.21 11.96
N SER A 106 5.12 -19.02 10.81
CA SER A 106 5.20 -19.97 9.70
C SER A 106 6.62 -20.17 9.21
N THR A 107 7.40 -19.08 9.07
CA THR A 107 8.80 -19.19 8.66
C THR A 107 9.67 -19.90 9.67
N MET A 108 9.48 -19.66 10.97
CA MET A 108 10.18 -20.40 12.02
C MET A 108 9.84 -21.89 11.96
N VAL A 109 8.56 -22.24 11.78
CA VAL A 109 8.13 -23.63 11.65
C VAL A 109 8.74 -24.29 10.40
N SER A 110 8.73 -23.61 9.25
CA SER A 110 9.34 -24.13 8.03
C SER A 110 10.84 -24.40 8.17
N VAL A 111 11.59 -23.52 8.84
CA VAL A 111 13.02 -23.72 9.12
C VAL A 111 13.23 -24.95 10.01
N VAL A 112 12.44 -25.10 11.08
CA VAL A 112 12.54 -26.25 11.99
C VAL A 112 12.24 -27.57 11.25
N ILE A 113 11.18 -27.60 10.43
CA ILE A 113 10.84 -28.78 9.62
C ILE A 113 11.99 -29.12 8.65
N SER A 114 12.57 -28.11 8.00
CA SER A 114 13.70 -28.29 7.09
C SER A 114 14.97 -28.80 7.79
N ILE A 115 15.23 -28.41 9.04
CA ILE A 115 16.34 -28.96 9.83
C ILE A 115 16.04 -30.41 10.20
N LEU A 116 14.83 -30.71 10.66
CA LEU A 116 14.42 -32.07 11.07
C LEU A 116 14.45 -33.06 9.90
N SER A 117 14.09 -32.65 8.68
CA SER A 117 14.13 -33.50 7.49
C SER A 117 15.55 -33.96 7.12
N ASN A 118 16.58 -33.22 7.55
CA ASN A 118 17.99 -33.61 7.34
C ASN A 118 18.48 -34.66 8.34
N PHE A 119 17.82 -34.82 9.50
CA PHE A 119 18.25 -35.74 10.56
C PHE A 119 17.41 -37.02 10.66
N HIS A 120 16.12 -36.98 10.29
CA HIS A 120 15.18 -38.09 10.51
C HIS A 120 14.23 -38.28 9.32
N ASN A 121 13.85 -39.54 9.03
CA ASN A 121 12.90 -39.99 8.00
C ASN A 121 12.31 -38.88 7.10
N GLN A 122 13.03 -38.57 6.03
CA GLN A 122 12.79 -37.48 5.09
C GLN A 122 11.31 -37.40 4.64
N GLY A 123 10.66 -38.55 4.37
CA GLY A 123 9.27 -38.58 3.90
C GLY A 123 8.21 -38.06 4.89
N ILE A 124 8.41 -38.21 6.21
CA ILE A 124 7.44 -37.71 7.21
C ILE A 124 7.59 -36.19 7.35
N ALA A 125 8.82 -35.68 7.34
CA ALA A 125 9.08 -34.25 7.47
C ALA A 125 8.56 -33.48 6.24
N ASP A 126 8.73 -34.02 5.03
CA ASP A 126 8.27 -33.38 3.79
C ASP A 126 6.74 -33.30 3.69
N THR A 127 6.04 -34.36 4.13
CA THR A 127 4.57 -34.39 4.16
C THR A 127 4.00 -33.42 5.20
N LEU A 128 4.60 -33.38 6.40
CA LEU A 128 4.24 -32.41 7.44
C LEU A 128 4.51 -30.96 6.98
N GLY A 129 5.65 -30.70 6.35
CA GLY A 129 5.98 -29.38 5.81
C GLY A 129 4.95 -28.91 4.79
N SER A 130 4.59 -29.78 3.84
CA SER A 130 3.60 -29.47 2.80
C SER A 130 2.22 -29.14 3.40
N LEU A 131 1.79 -29.89 4.42
CA LEU A 131 0.50 -29.67 5.09
C LEU A 131 0.48 -28.33 5.85
N VAL A 132 1.57 -28.00 6.54
CA VAL A 132 1.72 -26.72 7.24
C VAL A 132 1.71 -25.56 6.25
N SER A 133 2.50 -25.64 5.17
CA SER A 133 2.54 -24.61 4.13
C SER A 133 1.18 -24.39 3.48
N PHE A 134 0.43 -25.46 3.21
CA PHE A 134 -0.94 -25.36 2.70
C PHE A 134 -1.87 -24.65 3.69
N GLY A 135 -1.86 -25.07 4.96
CA GLY A 135 -2.68 -24.47 6.01
C GLY A 135 -2.38 -22.98 6.22
N VAL A 136 -1.10 -22.61 6.24
CA VAL A 136 -0.63 -21.22 6.35
C VAL A 136 -1.08 -20.40 5.14
N GLY A 137 -0.92 -20.93 3.92
CA GLY A 137 -1.37 -20.23 2.70
C GLY A 137 -2.88 -19.97 2.69
N VAL A 138 -3.68 -20.95 3.09
CA VAL A 138 -5.14 -20.78 3.21
C VAL A 138 -5.48 -19.74 4.28
N ALA A 139 -4.86 -19.82 5.46
CA ALA A 139 -5.05 -18.83 6.52
C ALA A 139 -4.68 -17.41 6.07
N TYR A 140 -3.57 -17.28 5.35
CA TYR A 140 -3.09 -16.03 4.78
C TYR A 140 -4.11 -15.43 3.80
N GLY A 141 -4.56 -16.22 2.82
CA GLY A 141 -5.59 -15.83 1.86
C GLY A 141 -6.91 -15.43 2.53
N CYS A 142 -7.35 -16.19 3.54
CA CYS A 142 -8.54 -15.87 4.33
C CYS A 142 -8.42 -14.53 5.06
N ILE A 143 -7.27 -14.24 5.69
CA ILE A 143 -7.07 -12.96 6.37
C ILE A 143 -7.09 -11.80 5.35
N LEU A 144 -6.47 -11.97 4.18
CA LEU A 144 -6.55 -10.97 3.10
C LEU A 144 -8.00 -10.72 2.64
N LEU A 145 -8.84 -11.76 2.58
CA LEU A 145 -10.26 -11.59 2.29
C LEU A 145 -11.00 -10.80 3.37
N THR A 146 -10.65 -10.98 4.65
CA THR A 146 -11.24 -10.16 5.73
C THR A 146 -10.86 -8.68 5.62
N LEU A 147 -9.63 -8.39 5.19
CA LEU A 147 -9.18 -7.02 4.86
C LEU A 147 -9.85 -6.47 3.59
N GLY A 148 -10.44 -7.35 2.77
CA GLY A 148 -11.23 -7.00 1.59
C GLY A 148 -12.47 -6.17 1.88
N GLY A 149 -12.96 -6.15 3.12
CA GLY A 149 -14.03 -5.26 3.56
C GLY A 149 -13.63 -3.78 3.56
N VAL A 150 -12.34 -3.48 3.69
CA VAL A 150 -11.81 -2.10 3.74
C VAL A 150 -11.31 -1.64 2.38
N ASN A 151 -10.54 -2.48 1.69
CA ASN A 151 -10.07 -2.17 0.34
C ASN A 151 -10.28 -3.36 -0.60
N ARG A 152 -10.91 -3.08 -1.76
CA ARG A 152 -11.13 -4.06 -2.83
C ARG A 152 -9.83 -4.72 -3.30
N ARG A 153 -8.68 -4.04 -3.18
CA ARG A 153 -7.37 -4.62 -3.54
C ARG A 153 -7.00 -5.81 -2.66
N PHE A 154 -7.26 -5.77 -1.35
CA PHE A 154 -7.01 -6.93 -0.48
C PHE A 154 -7.93 -8.11 -0.81
N LYS A 155 -9.20 -7.83 -1.17
CA LYS A 155 -10.13 -8.87 -1.64
C LYS A 155 -9.59 -9.57 -2.89
N LEU A 156 -9.14 -8.79 -3.88
CA LEU A 156 -8.55 -9.34 -5.10
C LEU A 156 -7.27 -10.12 -4.81
N ALA A 157 -6.39 -9.60 -3.94
CA ALA A 157 -5.19 -10.30 -3.52
C ALA A 157 -5.51 -11.68 -2.90
N GLY A 158 -6.46 -11.73 -1.96
CA GLY A 158 -6.89 -12.96 -1.30
C GLY A 158 -7.51 -13.99 -2.27
N ILE A 159 -8.38 -13.56 -3.18
CA ILE A 159 -8.99 -14.46 -4.19
C ILE A 159 -7.90 -15.05 -5.10
N MET A 160 -7.00 -14.21 -5.62
CA MET A 160 -5.93 -14.66 -6.52
C MET A 160 -4.93 -15.57 -5.81
N HIS A 161 -4.64 -15.31 -4.53
CA HIS A 161 -3.77 -16.16 -3.71
C HIS A 161 -4.39 -17.56 -3.52
N LEU A 162 -5.66 -17.62 -3.10
CA LEU A 162 -6.36 -18.89 -2.89
C LEU A 162 -6.53 -19.66 -4.21
N ALA A 163 -6.82 -18.98 -5.31
CA ALA A 163 -6.87 -19.60 -6.64
C ALA A 163 -5.51 -20.21 -7.01
N GLY A 164 -4.41 -19.51 -6.74
CA GLY A 164 -3.05 -20.01 -6.91
C GLY A 164 -2.78 -21.26 -6.07
N ILE A 165 -3.15 -21.27 -4.78
CA ILE A 165 -3.00 -22.43 -3.90
C ILE A 165 -3.79 -23.63 -4.43
N VAL A 166 -5.03 -23.44 -4.87
CA VAL A 166 -5.86 -24.51 -5.43
C VAL A 166 -5.22 -25.10 -6.69
N LEU A 167 -4.70 -24.25 -7.59
CA LEU A 167 -4.00 -24.69 -8.78
C LEU A 167 -2.71 -25.47 -8.46
N SER A 168 -1.90 -24.96 -7.52
CA SER A 168 -0.68 -25.63 -7.08
C SER A 168 -0.97 -26.98 -6.42
N CYS A 169 -2.03 -27.07 -5.60
CA CYS A 169 -2.46 -28.31 -4.98
C CYS A 169 -2.99 -29.32 -6.01
N ALA A 170 -3.82 -28.87 -6.95
CA ALA A 170 -4.31 -29.71 -8.04
C ALA A 170 -3.16 -30.22 -8.94
N GLY A 171 -2.19 -29.35 -9.25
CA GLY A 171 -0.99 -29.73 -9.98
C GLY A 171 -0.15 -30.78 -9.25
N ALA A 172 0.02 -30.64 -7.93
CA ALA A 172 0.71 -31.63 -7.10
C ALA A 172 -0.03 -32.98 -7.06
N LEU A 173 -1.36 -32.98 -6.92
CA LEU A 173 -2.17 -34.21 -6.94
C LEU A 173 -2.09 -34.93 -8.29
N LEU A 174 -1.98 -34.17 -9.38
CA LEU A 174 -1.90 -34.68 -10.75
C LEU A 174 -0.44 -34.90 -11.20
N ALA A 175 0.52 -34.96 -10.28
CA ALA A 175 1.95 -35.15 -10.62
C ALA A 175 2.22 -36.45 -11.42
N PHE A 176 1.35 -37.45 -11.31
CA PHE A 176 1.42 -38.67 -12.12
C PHE A 176 1.05 -38.44 -13.61
N MET A 177 0.44 -37.30 -13.94
CA MET A 177 0.11 -36.84 -15.30
C MET A 177 0.88 -35.54 -15.60
N PRO A 178 2.15 -35.61 -16.04
CA PRO A 178 3.05 -34.45 -16.07
C PRO A 178 2.55 -33.32 -16.98
N PHE A 179 1.93 -33.63 -18.12
CA PHE A 179 1.37 -32.61 -19.03
C PHE A 179 0.21 -31.85 -18.40
N LEU A 180 -0.69 -32.55 -17.69
CA LEU A 180 -1.84 -31.93 -17.03
C LEU A 180 -1.41 -31.11 -15.81
N ALA A 181 -0.44 -31.63 -15.03
CA ALA A 181 0.18 -30.90 -13.93
C ALA A 181 0.82 -29.59 -14.41
N LEU A 182 1.54 -29.63 -15.53
CA LEU A 182 2.18 -28.44 -16.12
C LEU A 182 1.14 -27.40 -16.57
N ILE A 183 0.05 -27.83 -17.21
CA ILE A 183 -1.05 -26.94 -17.61
C ILE A 183 -1.67 -26.21 -16.42
N LEU A 184 -1.70 -26.83 -15.23
CA LEU A 184 -2.21 -26.21 -14.00
C LEU A 184 -1.17 -25.34 -13.29
N LEU A 185 0.11 -25.70 -13.33
CA LEU A 185 1.17 -24.93 -12.67
C LEU A 185 1.53 -23.64 -13.41
N ILE A 186 1.49 -23.65 -14.75
CA ILE A 186 1.79 -22.47 -15.58
C ILE A 186 0.96 -21.24 -15.14
N PRO A 187 -0.38 -21.33 -15.00
CA PRO A 187 -1.20 -20.20 -14.55
C PRO A 187 -1.05 -19.87 -13.05
N ALA A 188 -0.51 -20.76 -12.21
CA ALA A 188 -0.35 -20.50 -10.79
C ALA A 188 0.64 -19.33 -10.52
N VAL A 189 1.74 -19.28 -11.28
CA VAL A 189 2.79 -18.25 -11.15
C VAL A 189 2.25 -16.83 -11.41
N PRO A 190 1.61 -16.52 -12.55
CA PRO A 190 1.08 -15.16 -12.78
C PRO A 190 -0.03 -14.79 -11.80
N LEU A 191 -0.82 -15.75 -11.31
CA LEU A 191 -1.82 -15.49 -10.26
C LEU A 191 -1.17 -15.03 -8.96
N GLU A 192 -0.08 -15.66 -8.55
CA GLU A 192 0.68 -15.27 -7.36
C GLU A 192 1.31 -13.88 -7.52
N ILE A 193 1.89 -13.59 -8.68
CA ILE A 193 2.44 -12.27 -9.01
C ILE A 193 1.34 -11.19 -8.95
N VAL A 194 0.17 -11.46 -9.52
CA VAL A 194 -0.98 -10.53 -9.49
C VAL A 194 -1.52 -10.36 -8.07
N SER A 195 -1.58 -11.44 -7.28
CA SER A 195 -1.96 -11.40 -5.88
C SER A 195 -1.03 -10.48 -5.08
N CYS A 196 0.28 -10.68 -5.18
CA CYS A 196 1.27 -9.82 -4.55
C CYS A 196 1.08 -8.37 -5.00
N ARG A 197 0.95 -8.09 -6.30
CA ARG A 197 0.73 -6.72 -6.77
C ARG A 197 -0.44 -6.05 -6.04
N HIS A 198 -1.58 -6.73 -5.93
CA HIS A 198 -2.75 -6.19 -5.26
C HIS A 198 -2.54 -5.99 -3.76
N GLU A 199 -1.79 -6.87 -3.10
CA GLU A 199 -1.44 -6.75 -1.69
C GLU A 199 -0.56 -5.52 -1.40
N PHE A 200 0.57 -5.40 -2.09
CA PHE A 200 1.51 -4.28 -1.90
C PHE A 200 0.86 -2.93 -2.19
N TYR A 201 0.03 -2.85 -3.23
CA TYR A 201 -0.75 -1.66 -3.54
C TYR A 201 -1.93 -1.43 -2.58
N GLY A 202 -2.44 -2.49 -1.96
CA GLY A 202 -3.44 -2.41 -0.89
C GLY A 202 -2.86 -1.74 0.34
N TYR A 203 -1.66 -2.12 0.78
CA TYR A 203 -0.96 -1.46 1.89
C TYR A 203 -0.64 0.00 1.60
N ALA A 204 -0.18 0.29 0.38
CA ALA A 204 0.14 1.65 -0.02
C ALA A 204 -1.09 2.58 -0.03
N GLU A 205 -2.25 2.05 -0.39
CA GLU A 205 -3.51 2.81 -0.43
C GLU A 205 -4.16 2.93 0.95
N ALA A 206 -4.05 1.90 1.80
CA ALA A 206 -4.50 1.98 3.19
C ALA A 206 -3.75 3.06 3.99
N LEU A 207 -2.48 3.31 3.66
CA LEU A 207 -1.64 4.34 4.29
C LEU A 207 -1.84 5.75 3.72
N HIS A 208 -2.64 5.91 2.67
CA HIS A 208 -2.84 7.20 2.02
C HIS A 208 -3.49 8.21 2.98
N GLY A 209 -2.85 9.38 3.15
CA GLY A 209 -3.30 10.43 4.07
C GLY A 209 -2.92 10.22 5.54
N LEU A 210 -2.30 9.08 5.90
CA LEU A 210 -1.66 8.86 7.21
C LEU A 210 -0.14 8.97 7.11
N ASN A 211 0.46 8.19 6.21
CA ASN A 211 1.89 8.10 6.03
C ASN A 211 2.22 7.73 4.58
N ASP A 212 2.11 8.72 3.70
CA ASP A 212 2.33 8.54 2.26
C ASP A 212 3.76 8.08 1.94
N GLU A 213 4.73 8.45 2.78
CA GLU A 213 6.11 8.02 2.66
C GLU A 213 6.24 6.50 2.79
N GLN A 214 5.56 5.92 3.77
CA GLN A 214 5.55 4.48 3.95
C GLN A 214 4.76 3.77 2.85
N GLY A 215 3.67 4.37 2.36
CA GLY A 215 2.96 3.86 1.18
C GLY A 215 3.82 3.85 -0.09
N ARG A 216 4.69 4.84 -0.28
CA ARG A 216 5.66 4.86 -1.38
C ARG A 216 6.67 3.71 -1.27
N LYS A 217 7.17 3.43 -0.07
CA LYS A 217 8.11 2.32 0.18
C LYS A 217 7.51 0.97 -0.18
N TRP A 218 6.23 0.74 0.10
CA TRP A 218 5.52 -0.47 -0.36
C TRP A 218 5.49 -0.62 -1.89
N ARG A 219 5.26 0.48 -2.63
CA ARG A 219 5.27 0.45 -4.10
C ARG A 219 6.66 0.15 -4.66
N VAL A 220 7.70 0.70 -4.05
CA VAL A 220 9.09 0.39 -4.44
C VAL A 220 9.42 -1.06 -4.15
N LEU A 221 9.01 -1.57 -2.98
CA LEU A 221 9.25 -2.96 -2.59
C LEU A 221 8.62 -3.96 -3.57
N TRP A 222 7.44 -3.65 -4.12
CA TRP A 222 6.84 -4.44 -5.20
C TRP A 222 7.73 -4.55 -6.44
N VAL A 223 8.30 -3.42 -6.91
CA VAL A 223 9.17 -3.42 -8.09
C VAL A 223 10.42 -4.25 -7.83
N VAL A 224 11.03 -4.09 -6.65
CA VAL A 224 12.20 -4.88 -6.24
C VAL A 224 11.84 -6.37 -6.17
N ASN A 225 10.66 -6.72 -5.63
CA ASN A 225 10.19 -8.11 -5.58
C ASN A 225 10.06 -8.74 -6.97
N VAL A 226 9.46 -8.02 -7.93
CA VAL A 226 9.36 -8.50 -9.33
C VAL A 226 10.74 -8.69 -9.94
N CYS A 227 11.66 -7.75 -9.75
CA CYS A 227 13.04 -7.89 -10.23
C CYS A 227 13.71 -9.15 -9.66
N THR A 228 13.54 -9.43 -8.37
CA THR A 228 14.07 -10.64 -7.73
C THR A 228 13.47 -11.91 -8.33
N ILE A 229 12.16 -11.94 -8.58
CA ILE A 229 11.49 -13.08 -9.24
C ILE A 229 12.06 -13.28 -10.65
N CYS A 230 12.23 -12.21 -11.43
CA CYS A 230 12.80 -12.27 -12.77
C CYS A 230 14.25 -12.79 -12.77
N VAL A 231 15.10 -12.35 -11.84
CA VAL A 231 16.48 -12.84 -11.70
C VAL A 231 16.50 -14.33 -11.40
N THR A 232 15.65 -14.78 -10.47
CA THR A 232 15.57 -16.18 -10.07
C THR A 232 15.06 -17.06 -11.22
N ALA A 233 14.04 -16.60 -11.94
CA ALA A 233 13.49 -17.28 -13.12
C ALA A 233 14.50 -17.36 -14.26
N ALA A 234 15.24 -16.27 -14.52
CA ALA A 234 16.32 -16.28 -15.50
C ALA A 234 17.40 -17.31 -15.13
N GLY A 235 17.82 -17.35 -13.86
CA GLY A 235 18.75 -18.35 -13.35
C GLY A 235 18.29 -19.79 -13.63
N ALA A 236 17.01 -20.09 -13.40
CA ALA A 236 16.43 -21.41 -13.67
C ALA A 236 16.48 -21.78 -15.16
N VAL A 237 16.24 -20.82 -16.07
CA VAL A 237 16.37 -21.04 -17.53
C VAL A 237 17.82 -21.18 -17.96
N PHE A 238 18.75 -20.46 -17.33
CA PHE A 238 20.19 -20.53 -17.66
C PHE A 238 20.83 -21.89 -17.34
N VAL A 239 20.18 -22.76 -16.54
CA VAL A 239 20.63 -24.13 -16.27
C VAL A 239 20.86 -24.91 -17.56
N PHE A 240 20.05 -24.65 -18.61
CA PHE A 240 20.18 -25.31 -19.92
C PHE A 240 21.44 -24.88 -20.70
N VAL A 241 22.10 -23.79 -20.30
CA VAL A 241 23.33 -23.29 -20.94
C VAL A 241 24.55 -23.70 -20.14
N THR A 242 24.61 -23.33 -18.86
CA THR A 242 25.72 -23.70 -17.97
C THR A 242 25.24 -23.82 -16.52
N LEU A 243 25.54 -24.96 -15.89
CA LEU A 243 25.14 -25.21 -14.50
C LEU A 243 25.77 -24.22 -13.50
N GLY A 244 27.04 -23.86 -13.72
CA GLY A 244 27.79 -22.97 -12.81
C GLY A 244 27.20 -21.56 -12.71
N LEU A 245 26.94 -20.91 -13.85
CA LEU A 245 26.36 -19.56 -13.86
C LEU A 245 24.91 -19.58 -13.36
N ALA A 246 24.14 -20.62 -13.71
CA ALA A 246 22.76 -20.78 -13.26
C ALA A 246 22.66 -20.90 -11.74
N ALA A 247 23.50 -21.73 -11.11
CA ALA A 247 23.55 -21.87 -9.66
C ALA A 247 23.87 -20.54 -8.97
N LEU A 248 24.79 -19.75 -9.53
CA LEU A 248 25.17 -18.44 -9.01
C LEU A 248 23.99 -17.44 -9.07
N LEU A 249 23.27 -17.39 -10.20
CA LEU A 249 22.09 -16.53 -10.36
C LEU A 249 20.95 -16.92 -9.41
N VAL A 250 20.69 -18.22 -9.26
CA VAL A 250 19.66 -18.71 -8.32
C VAL A 250 20.04 -18.37 -6.88
N LEU A 251 21.31 -18.50 -6.50
CA LEU A 251 21.79 -18.15 -5.16
C LEU A 251 21.65 -16.64 -4.89
N VAL A 252 22.03 -15.78 -5.85
CA VAL A 252 21.82 -14.33 -5.75
C VAL A 252 20.33 -14.00 -5.63
N GLY A 253 19.48 -14.65 -6.43
CA GLY A 253 18.03 -14.49 -6.37
C GLY A 253 17.44 -14.89 -5.02
N ALA A 254 17.89 -16.02 -4.45
CA ALA A 254 17.45 -16.50 -3.15
C ALA A 254 17.84 -15.54 -2.01
N VAL A 255 19.07 -15.03 -2.01
CA VAL A 255 19.52 -14.03 -1.03
C VAL A 255 18.71 -12.73 -1.17
N ALA A 256 18.48 -12.26 -2.40
CA ALA A 256 17.65 -11.09 -2.65
C ALA A 256 16.20 -11.30 -2.18
N ALA A 257 15.62 -12.50 -2.39
CA ALA A 257 14.26 -12.83 -1.95
C ALA A 257 14.16 -12.82 -0.42
N LEU A 258 15.16 -13.36 0.28
CA LEU A 258 15.24 -13.31 1.73
C LEU A 258 15.28 -11.86 2.24
N VAL A 259 16.10 -11.01 1.63
CA VAL A 259 16.18 -9.58 1.99
C VAL A 259 14.83 -8.87 1.78
N VAL A 260 14.19 -9.09 0.63
CA VAL A 260 12.86 -8.54 0.35
C VAL A 260 11.83 -8.99 1.38
N TYR A 261 11.85 -10.28 1.75
CA TYR A 261 10.95 -10.84 2.76
C TYR A 261 11.15 -10.21 4.15
N ILE A 262 12.40 -10.03 4.57
CA ILE A 262 12.72 -9.34 5.85
C ILE A 262 12.21 -7.90 5.81
N ILE A 263 12.42 -7.17 4.72
CA ILE A 263 11.94 -5.79 4.56
C ILE A 263 10.40 -5.76 4.60
N GLN A 264 9.73 -6.72 3.95
CA GLN A 264 8.27 -6.85 3.98
C GLN A 264 7.75 -7.04 5.42
N LEU A 265 8.36 -7.92 6.22
CA LEU A 265 8.00 -8.10 7.63
C LEU A 265 8.18 -6.81 8.44
N VAL A 266 9.29 -6.09 8.24
CA VAL A 266 9.56 -4.83 8.93
C VAL A 266 8.52 -3.77 8.55
N TYR A 267 8.19 -3.66 7.25
CA TYR A 267 7.20 -2.71 6.77
C TYR A 267 5.79 -3.06 7.24
N LEU A 268 5.45 -4.34 7.30
CA LEU A 268 4.17 -4.81 7.83
C LEU A 268 4.02 -4.42 9.31
N ASN A 269 5.03 -4.72 10.14
CA ASN A 269 5.04 -4.32 11.56
C ASN A 269 4.93 -2.80 11.73
N ARG A 270 5.66 -2.01 10.94
CA ARG A 270 5.51 -0.53 10.98
C ARG A 270 4.11 -0.09 10.59
N THR A 271 3.48 -0.75 9.61
CA THR A 271 2.13 -0.44 9.15
C THR A 271 1.10 -0.74 10.26
N VAL A 272 1.25 -1.87 10.96
CA VAL A 272 0.46 -2.21 12.15
C VAL A 272 0.54 -1.10 13.19
N LYS A 273 1.75 -0.66 13.56
CA LYS A 273 1.96 0.40 14.57
C LYS A 273 1.30 1.72 14.21
N VAL A 274 1.27 2.09 12.92
CA VAL A 274 0.58 3.30 12.46
C VAL A 274 -0.92 3.17 12.71
N PHE A 275 -1.54 2.04 12.34
CA PHE A 275 -2.97 1.84 12.56
C PHE A 275 -3.34 1.66 14.04
N GLU A 276 -2.48 1.04 14.85
CA GLU A 276 -2.67 0.97 16.30
C GLU A 276 -2.64 2.36 16.96
N ALA A 277 -1.73 3.24 16.53
CA ALA A 277 -1.66 4.60 17.04
C ALA A 277 -2.94 5.38 16.71
N VAL A 278 -3.47 5.22 15.50
CA VAL A 278 -4.75 5.82 15.08
C VAL A 278 -5.91 5.25 15.90
N ALA A 279 -5.98 3.92 16.05
CA ALA A 279 -7.05 3.27 16.81
C ALA A 279 -7.06 3.66 18.30
N LYS A 280 -5.90 3.95 18.90
CA LYS A 280 -5.78 4.42 20.29
C LYS A 280 -6.10 5.91 20.46
N SER A 281 -6.09 6.69 19.37
CA SER A 281 -6.36 8.13 19.41
C SER A 281 -7.84 8.48 19.25
N GLN A 282 -8.69 7.47 19.04
CA GLN A 282 -10.15 7.57 19.02
C GLN A 282 -10.75 7.19 20.37
#